data_AF-A0A8B8MVB0-F1
#
_entry.id   AF-A0A8B8MVB0-F1
#
_cell.length_a   1.000
_cell.length_b   1.000
_cell.length_c   1.000
_cell.angle_alpha   90.00
_cell.angle_beta   90.00
_cell.angle_gamma   90.00
#
_symmetry.space_group_name_H-M   'P 1'
#
loop_
_entity.id
_entity.type
_entity.pdbx_description
1 polymer ?
#
loop_
_entity_poly.entity_id
_entity_poly.type
_entity_poly.pdbx_seq_one_letter_code
_entity_poly.pdbx_strand_id
1 'polypeptide(L)'
;MASQKETSLAKWTETSTNLFVSLMVREVKKGNRTSCTFNKTGWKNIRTAFNNKMGVQYTQGQLRNKANKLRVQYGSFKKLLSQSGFGWDNVNKRVTVDDPSIWQLHIKDNNKWAKFKKDGFPLYPDLCIVFGDTYATGEQAIGSGHNLTLSD
;
A
#
# COMPACT_ATOMS: atom_id res chain seq x y z
N MET A 1 31.40 22.39 1.61
CA MET A 1 30.50 21.86 2.65
C MET A 1 29.41 21.01 2.00
N ALA A 2 29.65 19.72 1.80
CA ALA A 2 28.59 18.80 1.41
C ALA A 2 27.90 18.32 2.69
N SER A 3 26.79 18.96 3.05
CA SER A 3 25.96 18.53 4.17
C SER A 3 25.36 17.18 3.79
N GLN A 4 25.98 16.10 4.26
CA GLN A 4 25.40 14.77 4.18
C GLN A 4 24.15 14.79 5.05
N LYS A 5 23.00 14.98 4.39
CA LYS A 5 21.70 14.76 4.99
C LYS A 5 21.62 13.25 5.19
N GLU A 6 22.11 12.78 6.33
CA GLU A 6 21.97 11.42 6.77
C GLU A 6 20.46 11.12 6.83
N THR A 7 19.93 10.61 5.72
CA THR A 7 18.56 10.12 5.66
C THR A 7 18.54 8.86 6.47
N SER A 8 18.41 9.03 7.79
CA SER A 8 18.16 7.97 8.75
C SER A 8 17.09 7.07 8.15
N LEU A 9 17.50 5.85 7.79
CA LEU A 9 16.64 4.85 7.18
C LEU A 9 15.40 4.70 8.06
N ALA A 10 14.24 5.06 7.52
CA ALA A 10 12.99 4.99 8.27
C ALA A 10 12.73 3.52 8.63
N LYS A 11 12.86 3.18 9.92
CA LYS A 11 12.62 1.86 10.48
C LYS A 11 11.11 1.62 10.63
N TRP A 12 10.54 0.88 9.68
CA TRP A 12 9.13 0.50 9.70
C TRP A 12 8.95 -0.86 10.36
N THR A 13 8.38 -0.88 11.57
CA THR A 13 7.94 -2.09 12.26
C THR A 13 6.47 -2.36 11.97
N GLU A 14 5.94 -3.50 12.43
CA GLU A 14 4.52 -3.78 12.37
C GLU A 14 3.71 -2.72 13.14
N THR A 15 4.11 -2.42 14.38
CA THR A 15 3.50 -1.37 15.21
C THR A 15 3.50 -0.01 14.53
N SER A 16 4.61 0.38 13.90
CA SER A 16 4.69 1.66 13.20
C SER A 16 3.91 1.69 11.90
N THR A 17 3.83 0.58 11.19
CA THR A 17 2.98 0.46 10.02
C THR A 17 1.49 0.52 10.40
N ASN A 18 1.08 -0.20 11.45
CA ASN A 18 -0.29 -0.19 11.96
C ASN A 18 -0.72 1.21 12.40
N LEU A 19 0.10 1.90 13.20
CA LEU A 19 -0.20 3.27 13.61
C LEU A 19 -0.33 4.20 12.40
N PHE A 20 0.57 4.10 11.43
CA PHE A 20 0.52 4.92 10.23
C PHE A 20 -0.76 4.69 9.43
N VAL A 21 -1.19 3.44 9.27
CA VAL A 21 -2.44 3.10 8.59
C VAL A 21 -3.66 3.61 9.35
N SER A 22 -3.71 3.45 10.67
CA SER A 22 -4.80 4.02 11.50
C SER A 22 -4.90 5.54 11.38
N LEU A 23 -3.76 6.25 11.31
CA LEU A 23 -3.73 7.69 11.08
C LEU A 23 -4.24 8.07 9.69
N MET A 24 -3.89 7.29 8.66
CA MET A 24 -4.42 7.47 7.31
C MET A 24 -5.94 7.30 7.29
N VAL A 25 -6.47 6.22 7.88
CA VAL A 25 -7.93 5.98 7.99
C VAL A 25 -8.63 7.15 8.67
N ARG A 26 -8.05 7.67 9.77
CA ARG A 26 -8.62 8.81 10.49
C ARG A 26 -8.70 10.07 9.63
N GLU A 27 -7.67 10.36 8.83
CA GLU A 27 -7.71 11.52 7.94
C GLU A 27 -8.61 11.31 6.72
N VAL A 28 -8.81 10.07 6.25
CA VAL A 28 -9.86 9.76 5.25
C VAL A 28 -11.23 10.09 5.82
N LYS A 29 -11.54 9.63 7.03
CA LYS A 29 -12.82 9.89 7.72
C LYS A 29 -13.09 11.38 7.96
N LYS A 30 -12.04 12.21 8.03
CA LYS A 30 -12.14 13.67 8.15
C LYS A 30 -12.30 14.41 6.81
N GLY A 31 -12.35 13.70 5.68
CA GLY A 31 -12.42 14.33 4.36
C GLY A 31 -11.10 14.94 3.87
N ASN A 32 -9.97 14.65 4.53
CA ASN A 32 -8.66 15.16 4.12
C ASN A 32 -8.02 14.35 2.98
N ARG A 33 -8.79 13.44 2.38
CA ARG A 33 -8.42 12.64 1.23
C ARG A 33 -8.99 13.28 -0.04
N THR A 34 -8.11 13.62 -0.97
CA THR A 34 -8.44 13.91 -2.38
C THR A 34 -8.55 12.61 -3.17
N SER A 35 -8.97 12.65 -4.44
CA SER A 35 -9.09 11.47 -5.30
C SER A 35 -7.90 10.52 -5.15
N CYS A 36 -6.67 10.96 -5.44
CA CYS A 36 -5.54 10.03 -5.47
C CYS A 36 -4.74 9.92 -4.15
N THR A 37 -4.82 10.89 -3.24
CA THR A 37 -3.95 11.00 -2.05
C THR A 37 -4.51 11.94 -0.97
N PHE A 38 -3.77 12.19 0.12
CA PHE A 38 -4.14 13.18 1.14
C PHE A 38 -3.80 14.61 0.70
N ASN A 39 -4.63 15.58 1.09
CA ASN A 39 -4.36 17.00 0.87
C ASN A 39 -3.19 17.49 1.79
N LYS A 40 -2.78 18.75 1.65
CA LYS A 40 -1.67 19.32 2.45
C LYS A 40 -1.93 19.20 3.96
N THR A 41 -3.16 19.43 4.39
CA THR A 41 -3.58 19.34 5.80
C THR A 41 -3.52 17.90 6.31
N GLY A 42 -4.03 16.94 5.55
CA GLY A 42 -3.98 15.52 5.88
C GLY A 42 -2.56 15.01 6.04
N TRP A 43 -1.67 15.34 5.11
CA TRP A 43 -0.25 14.98 5.23
C TRP A 43 0.44 15.62 6.44
N LYS A 44 0.14 16.89 6.72
CA LYS A 44 0.66 17.58 7.92
C LYS A 44 0.18 16.89 9.19
N ASN A 45 -1.11 16.58 9.29
CA ASN A 45 -1.72 15.93 10.44
C ASN A 45 -1.16 14.52 10.68
N ILE A 46 -1.06 13.71 9.61
CA ILE A 46 -0.47 12.36 9.68
C ILE A 46 0.97 12.46 10.17
N ARG A 47 1.78 13.34 9.57
CA ARG A 47 3.19 13.50 9.95
C ARG A 47 3.34 13.90 11.41
N THR A 48 2.65 14.95 11.84
CA THR A 48 2.74 15.45 13.22
C THR A 48 2.29 14.38 14.21
N ALA A 49 1.14 13.74 13.98
CA ALA A 49 0.63 12.72 14.89
C ALA A 49 1.52 11.47 14.93
N PHE A 50 2.06 11.05 13.78
CA PHE A 50 2.96 9.90 13.69
C PHE A 50 4.28 10.15 14.41
N ASN A 51 4.91 11.29 14.13
CA ASN A 51 6.18 11.67 14.74
C ASN A 51 6.05 11.82 16.26
N ASN A 52 4.99 12.49 16.73
CA ASN A 52 4.73 12.66 18.16
C ASN A 52 4.51 11.33 18.88
N LYS A 53 3.75 10.40 18.28
CA LYS A 53 3.46 9.10 18.91
C LYS A 53 4.65 8.14 18.89
N MET A 54 5.49 8.20 17.87
CA MET A 54 6.64 7.32 17.75
C MET A 54 7.94 7.89 18.28
N GLY A 55 7.96 9.17 18.68
CA GLY A 55 9.19 9.86 19.06
C GLY A 55 10.21 9.92 17.92
N VAL A 56 9.75 9.97 16.67
CA VAL A 56 10.61 10.01 15.47
C VAL A 56 10.43 11.31 14.71
N GLN A 57 11.39 11.64 13.84
CA GLN A 57 11.33 12.84 13.00
C GLN A 57 11.23 12.49 11.52
N TYR A 58 10.23 11.69 11.13
CA TYR A 58 10.06 11.32 9.73
C TYR A 58 9.62 12.52 8.90
N THR A 59 10.27 12.65 7.76
CA THR A 59 9.92 13.61 6.72
C THR A 59 8.63 13.19 6.01
N GLN A 60 7.93 14.15 5.43
CA GLN A 60 6.76 13.85 4.60
C GLN A 60 7.11 12.92 3.42
N GLY A 61 8.32 13.02 2.87
CA GLY A 61 8.80 12.14 1.81
C GLY A 61 8.90 10.67 2.25
N GLN A 62 9.42 10.41 3.45
CA GLN A 62 9.48 9.04 4.01
C GLN A 62 8.08 8.45 4.22
N LEU A 63 7.13 9.24 4.72
CA LEU A 63 5.74 8.81 4.90
C LEU A 63 5.03 8.54 3.57
N ARG A 64 5.23 9.40 2.56
CA ARG A 64 4.71 9.19 1.21
C ARG A 64 5.28 7.94 0.56
N ASN A 65 6.59 7.71 0.69
CA ASN A 65 7.23 6.49 0.19
C ASN A 65 6.64 5.23 0.84
N LYS A 66 6.37 5.27 2.15
CA LYS A 66 5.70 4.16 2.84
C LYS A 66 4.26 3.97 2.34
N ALA A 67 3.49 5.05 2.18
CA ALA A 67 2.13 4.97 1.65
C ALA A 67 2.09 4.38 0.23
N ASN A 68 3.03 4.75 -0.64
CA ASN A 68 3.17 4.16 -1.98
C ASN A 68 3.48 2.66 -1.91
N LYS A 69 4.40 2.24 -1.03
CA LYS A 69 4.69 0.81 -0.81
C LYS A 69 3.43 0.05 -0.34
N LEU A 70 2.65 0.62 0.58
CA LEU A 70 1.39 0.04 1.04
C LEU A 70 0.35 -0.03 -0.07
N ARG A 71 0.27 0.99 -0.94
CA ARG A 71 -0.63 1.00 -2.10
C ARG A 71 -0.30 -0.11 -3.10
N VAL A 72 0.98 -0.32 -3.41
CA VAL A 72 1.44 -1.41 -4.28
C VAL A 72 1.14 -2.78 -3.66
N GLN A 73 1.35 -2.93 -2.35
CA GLN A 73 1.00 -4.17 -1.62
C GLN A 73 -0.51 -4.42 -1.64
N TYR A 74 -1.32 -3.40 -1.38
CA TYR A 74 -2.78 -3.47 -1.47
C TYR A 74 -3.25 -3.88 -2.86
N GLY A 75 -2.74 -3.26 -3.92
CA GLY A 75 -3.08 -3.63 -5.30
C GLY A 75 -2.69 -5.06 -5.63
N SER A 76 -1.51 -5.52 -5.18
CA SER A 76 -1.07 -6.90 -5.36
C SER A 76 -1.98 -7.90 -4.64
N PHE A 77 -2.45 -7.56 -3.44
CA PHE A 77 -3.36 -8.39 -2.66
C PHE A 77 -4.79 -8.39 -3.23
N LYS A 78 -5.28 -7.24 -3.72
CA LYS A 78 -6.56 -7.14 -4.42
C LYS A 78 -6.57 -8.00 -5.68
N LYS A 79 -5.46 -8.02 -6.45
CA LYS A 79 -5.30 -8.88 -7.61
C LYS A 79 -5.35 -10.37 -7.24
N LEU A 80 -4.75 -10.76 -6.11
CA LEU A 80 -4.83 -12.12 -5.56
C LEU A 80 -6.30 -12.49 -5.24
N LEU A 81 -7.02 -11.63 -4.52
CA LEU A 81 -8.43 -11.86 -4.18
C LEU A 81 -9.37 -11.87 -5.40
N SER A 82 -8.94 -11.30 -6.52
CA SER A 82 -9.68 -11.35 -7.79
C SER A 82 -9.44 -12.65 -8.57
N GLN A 83 -8.52 -13.52 -8.13
CA GLN A 83 -8.32 -14.83 -8.76
C GLN A 83 -9.42 -15.80 -8.33
N SER A 84 -9.81 -16.71 -9.22
CA SER A 84 -10.81 -17.74 -8.89
C SER A 84 -10.34 -18.61 -7.72
N GLY A 85 -11.25 -18.94 -6.82
CA GLY A 85 -10.98 -19.76 -5.64
C GLY A 85 -10.33 -19.03 -4.46
N PHE A 86 -10.05 -17.73 -4.56
CA PHE A 86 -9.62 -16.90 -3.43
C PHE A 86 -10.79 -16.08 -2.86
N GLY A 87 -10.98 -16.17 -1.57
CA GLY A 87 -11.88 -15.34 -0.78
C GLY A 87 -11.14 -14.56 0.30
N TRP A 88 -11.86 -13.63 0.92
CA TRP A 88 -11.38 -12.90 2.09
C TRP A 88 -12.36 -13.08 3.24
N ASP A 89 -11.86 -13.62 4.36
CA ASP A 89 -12.61 -13.69 5.60
C ASP A 89 -12.38 -12.43 6.43
N ASN A 90 -13.41 -11.58 6.49
CA ASN A 90 -13.33 -10.30 7.19
C ASN A 90 -13.31 -10.44 8.72
N VAL A 91 -13.74 -11.59 9.27
CA VAL A 91 -13.83 -11.85 10.70
C VAL A 91 -12.45 -12.24 11.25
N ASN A 92 -11.81 -13.22 10.63
CA ASN A 92 -10.52 -13.78 10.98
C ASN A 92 -9.35 -13.02 10.32
N LYS A 93 -9.65 -12.08 9.41
CA LYS A 93 -8.67 -11.27 8.66
C LYS A 93 -7.67 -12.13 7.89
N ARG A 94 -8.17 -13.18 7.23
CA ARG A 94 -7.36 -14.18 6.52
C ARG A 94 -7.90 -14.40 5.11
N VAL A 95 -6.99 -14.78 4.22
CA VAL A 95 -7.36 -15.26 2.88
C VAL A 95 -7.98 -16.64 3.04
N THR A 96 -9.17 -16.82 2.51
CA THR A 96 -9.81 -18.13 2.40
C THR A 96 -9.56 -18.67 1.00
N VAL A 97 -9.39 -19.98 0.92
CA VAL A 97 -9.36 -20.70 -0.36
C VAL A 97 -10.27 -21.90 -0.24
N ASP A 98 -10.95 -22.21 -1.33
CA ASP A 98 -11.84 -23.37 -1.39
C ASP A 98 -11.01 -24.67 -1.40
N ASP A 99 -9.92 -24.68 -2.17
CA ASP A 99 -8.97 -25.79 -2.24
C ASP A 99 -7.53 -25.33 -1.98
N PRO A 100 -6.76 -26.01 -1.10
CA PRO A 100 -5.37 -25.66 -0.80
C PRO A 100 -4.41 -25.71 -2.00
N SER A 101 -4.76 -26.47 -3.04
CA SER A 101 -4.00 -26.59 -4.31
C SER A 101 -4.09 -25.32 -5.14
N ILE A 102 -5.10 -24.47 -4.95
CA ILE A 102 -5.21 -23.15 -5.57
C ILE A 102 -3.97 -22.30 -5.22
N TRP A 103 -3.49 -22.36 -3.97
CA TRP A 103 -2.23 -21.70 -3.62
C TRP A 103 -1.05 -22.26 -4.41
N GLN A 104 -1.00 -23.57 -4.68
CA GLN A 104 0.11 -24.17 -5.43
C GLN A 104 0.08 -23.77 -6.91
N LEU A 105 -1.10 -23.66 -7.50
CA LEU A 105 -1.29 -23.18 -8.88
C LEU A 105 -0.82 -21.72 -9.02
N HIS A 106 -1.10 -20.88 -8.03
CA HIS A 106 -0.81 -19.44 -8.10
C HIS A 106 0.54 -19.00 -7.49
N ILE A 107 1.16 -19.80 -6.62
CA ILE A 107 2.47 -19.48 -6.01
C ILE A 107 3.64 -19.99 -6.86
N LYS A 108 3.44 -20.97 -7.74
CA LYS A 108 4.52 -21.59 -8.56
C LYS A 108 5.39 -20.57 -9.32
N ASP A 109 4.81 -19.45 -9.76
CA ASP A 109 5.51 -18.40 -10.52
C ASP A 109 5.67 -17.06 -9.76
N ASN A 110 5.10 -16.92 -8.55
CA ASN A 110 5.02 -15.61 -7.89
C ASN A 110 5.21 -15.65 -6.36
N ASN A 111 6.48 -15.62 -5.92
CA ASN A 111 6.90 -15.60 -4.51
C ASN A 111 6.30 -14.42 -3.69
N LYS A 112 5.81 -13.36 -4.35
CA LYS A 112 5.21 -12.20 -3.66
C LYS A 112 3.89 -12.52 -2.98
N TRP A 113 3.16 -13.57 -3.38
CA TRP A 113 1.90 -13.95 -2.77
C TRP A 113 2.06 -15.00 -1.65
N ALA A 114 3.17 -15.74 -1.65
CA ALA A 114 3.50 -16.69 -0.59
C ALA A 114 3.55 -16.03 0.80
N LYS A 115 4.04 -14.79 0.88
CA LYS A 115 4.03 -14.01 2.13
C LYS A 115 2.62 -13.76 2.67
N PHE A 116 1.62 -13.60 1.80
CA PHE A 116 0.24 -13.36 2.23
C PHE A 116 -0.42 -14.64 2.73
N LYS A 117 0.04 -15.81 2.26
CA LYS A 117 -0.36 -17.10 2.82
C LYS A 117 0.17 -17.29 4.25
N LYS A 118 1.42 -16.92 4.50
CA LYS A 118 2.10 -17.12 5.79
C LYS A 118 1.71 -16.06 6.83
N ASP A 119 1.85 -14.79 6.49
CA ASP A 119 1.72 -13.65 7.41
C ASP A 119 0.33 -13.00 7.34
N GLY A 120 -0.51 -13.41 6.37
CA GLY A 120 -1.79 -12.77 6.11
C GLY A 120 -1.63 -11.36 5.56
N PHE A 121 -2.70 -10.58 5.64
CA PHE A 121 -2.64 -9.14 5.40
C PHE A 121 -3.62 -8.40 6.33
N PRO A 122 -3.34 -8.34 7.65
CA PRO A 122 -4.28 -7.82 8.65
C PRO A 122 -4.65 -6.34 8.46
N LEU A 123 -3.79 -5.59 7.75
CA LEU A 123 -4.00 -4.21 7.36
C LEU A 123 -4.99 -4.04 6.20
N TYR A 124 -5.37 -5.12 5.51
CA TYR A 124 -6.23 -5.06 4.32
C TYR A 124 -7.54 -4.30 4.53
N PRO A 125 -8.32 -4.49 5.63
CA PRO A 125 -9.57 -3.76 5.83
C PRO A 125 -9.35 -2.25 5.93
N ASP A 126 -8.35 -1.82 6.71
CA ASP A 126 -8.00 -0.42 6.85
C ASP A 126 -7.47 0.16 5.54
N LEU A 127 -6.65 -0.61 4.80
CA LEU A 127 -6.17 -0.21 3.48
C LEU A 127 -7.29 -0.17 2.44
N CYS A 128 -8.38 -0.91 2.61
CA CYS A 128 -9.58 -0.78 1.80
C CYS A 128 -10.28 0.56 2.07
N ILE A 129 -10.35 1.01 3.32
CA ILE A 129 -10.85 2.36 3.64
C ILE A 129 -9.88 3.43 3.07
N VAL A 130 -8.58 3.18 3.13
CA VAL A 130 -7.57 4.13 2.64
C VAL A 130 -7.40 4.08 1.12
N PHE A 131 -7.73 3.03 0.38
CA PHE A 131 -7.43 2.95 -1.06
C PHE A 131 -8.58 2.40 -1.92
N GLY A 132 -9.65 1.89 -1.33
CA GLY A 132 -10.74 1.17 -1.98
C GLY A 132 -11.58 2.02 -2.93
N ASP A 133 -11.90 3.26 -2.56
CA ASP A 133 -12.76 4.14 -3.36
C ASP A 133 -12.09 4.79 -4.58
N THR A 134 -10.80 4.54 -4.83
CA THR A 134 -10.06 5.30 -5.87
C THR A 134 -9.32 4.46 -6.89
N TYR A 135 -9.74 3.23 -7.08
CA TYR A 135 -9.36 2.48 -8.26
C TYR A 135 -10.56 2.37 -9.19
N ALA A 136 -10.75 3.41 -10.02
CA ALA A 136 -11.13 3.13 -11.38
C ALA A 136 -10.06 2.18 -11.94
N THR A 137 -10.48 1.02 -12.41
CA THR A 137 -9.66 0.09 -13.19
C THR A 137 -9.24 0.82 -14.47
N GLY A 138 -8.17 1.59 -14.39
CA GLY A 138 -7.44 2.08 -15.54
C GLY A 138 -6.30 1.12 -15.79
N GLU A 139 -6.47 0.21 -16.74
CA GLU A 139 -5.35 -0.39 -17.43
C GLU A 139 -4.36 0.70 -17.88
N GLN A 140 -3.10 0.28 -18.03
CA GLN A 140 -2.04 0.97 -18.79
C GLN A 140 -1.21 2.00 -18.02
N ALA A 141 -0.24 1.48 -17.27
CA ALA A 141 1.12 1.96 -17.45
C ALA A 141 1.76 1.15 -18.57
N ILE A 142 1.80 1.68 -19.79
CA ILE A 142 2.84 1.34 -20.76
C ILE A 142 3.39 2.66 -21.27
N GLY A 143 4.58 3.01 -20.76
CA GLY A 143 5.46 3.89 -21.49
C GLY A 143 5.90 3.15 -22.75
N SER A 144 5.49 3.64 -23.91
CA SER A 144 6.13 3.32 -25.18
C SER A 144 6.40 4.64 -25.87
N GLY A 145 7.64 5.11 -25.71
CA GLY A 145 8.22 6.03 -26.66
C GLY A 145 8.34 5.31 -28.00
N HIS A 146 7.33 5.43 -28.84
CA HIS A 146 7.47 5.24 -30.28
C HIS A 146 7.51 6.63 -30.91
N ASN A 147 8.71 7.11 -31.21
CA ASN A 147 8.87 7.93 -32.39
C ASN A 147 9.69 7.10 -33.37
N LEU A 148 8.96 6.28 -34.14
CA LEU A 148 9.39 5.88 -35.47
C LEU A 148 9.21 7.12 -36.35
N THR A 149 10.30 7.81 -36.66
CA THR A 149 10.33 8.62 -37.89
C THR A 149 11.04 7.79 -38.94
N LEU A 150 10.21 7.26 -39.85
CA LEU A 150 10.64 6.73 -41.13
C LEU A 150 11.06 7.91 -42.03
N SER A 151 12.00 7.61 -42.92
CA SER A 151 12.71 8.50 -43.84
C SER A 151 11.84 9.29 -44.83
N ASP A 152 12.41 10.37 -45.36
CA ASP A 152 12.68 10.51 -46.80
C ASP A 152 14.18 10.80 -46.98
#